data_AF-X0TNP8-F1
#
_entry.id   AF-X0TNP8-F1
#
_cell.length_a   1.000
_cell.length_b   1.000
_cell.length_c   1.000
_cell.angle_alpha   90.00
_cell.angle_beta   90.00
_cell.angle_gamma   90.00
#
_symmetry.space_group_name_H-M   'P 1'
#
loop_
_entity.id
_entity.type
_entity.pdbx_description
1 polymer ?
#
loop_
_entity_poly.entity_id
_entity_poly.type
_entity_poly.pdbx_seq_one_letter_code
_entity_poly.pdbx_strand_id
1 'polypeptide(L)' 'ESELKCEVIVGNESDPWIDDPANRSSKAKPFRPAIYVE' A
#
# COMPACT_ATOMS: atom_id res chain seq x y z
N GLU A 1 15.96 14.27 7.23
CA GLU A 1 15.87 12.80 7.27
C GLU A 1 14.52 12.38 6.71
N SER A 2 14.44 11.25 6.00
CA SER A 2 13.14 10.65 5.65
C SER A 2 12.49 10.18 6.95
N GLU A 3 11.24 10.59 7.21
CA GLU A 3 10.54 10.32 8.48
C GLU A 3 10.43 8.83 8.80
N LEU A 4 10.31 7.99 7.76
CA LEU A 4 10.01 6.57 7.92
C LEU A 4 11.24 5.66 7.79
N LYS A 5 12.42 6.18 7.38
CA LYS A 5 13.67 5.43 7.19
C LYS A 5 13.50 4.08 6.43
N CYS A 6 12.46 3.96 5.62
CA CYS A 6 12.14 2.79 4.83
C CYS A 6 11.76 3.19 3.39
N GLU A 7 11.76 2.20 2.50
CA GLU A 7 11.25 2.37 1.14
C GLU A 7 9.72 2.37 1.16
N VAL A 8 9.11 3.36 0.50
CA VAL A 8 7.65 3.52 0.45
C VAL A 8 7.19 3.40 -0.99
N ILE A 9 6.34 2.40 -1.26
CA ILE A 9 5.72 2.17 -2.55
C ILE A 9 4.23 2.51 -2.44
N VAL A 10 3.77 3.49 -3.23
CA VAL A 10 2.35 3.87 -3.30
C VAL A 10 1.73 3.19 -4.50
N GLY A 11 0.73 2.35 -4.25
CA GLY A 11 0.04 1.59 -5.26
C GLY A 11 -1.43 1.99 -5.40
N ASN A 12 -1.93 1.99 -6.64
CA ASN A 12 -3.35 2.16 -6.90
C ASN A 12 -4.09 0.83 -6.79
N GLU A 13 -5.32 0.87 -6.28
CA GLU A 13 -6.18 -0.32 -6.12
C GLU A 13 -6.53 -1.00 -7.46
N SER A 14 -6.49 -0.25 -8.57
CA SER A 14 -6.83 -0.74 -9.90
C SER A 14 -5.64 -1.26 -10.71
N ASP A 15 -4.43 -1.30 -10.15
CA ASP A 15 -3.23 -1.70 -10.89
C ASP A 15 -3.09 -3.24 -10.88
N PRO A 16 -3.30 -3.92 -12.02
CA PRO A 16 -3.24 -5.39 -12.09
C PRO A 16 -1.81 -5.93 -11.98
N TRP A 17 -0.79 -5.08 -12.03
CA TRP A 17 0.62 -5.46 -11.93
C TRP A 17 1.20 -5.24 -10.54
N ILE A 18 0.41 -4.71 -9.60
CA ILE A 18 0.87 -4.46 -8.25
C ILE A 18 0.82 -5.74 -7.44
N ASP A 19 1.96 -6.06 -6.82
CA ASP A 19 2.01 -7.17 -5.87
C ASP A 19 1.28 -6.75 -4.58
N ASP A 20 0.21 -7.47 -4.28
CA ASP A 20 -0.62 -7.28 -3.10
C ASP A 20 -0.57 -8.54 -2.22
N PRO A 21 0.54 -8.76 -1.48
CA PRO A 21 0.80 -10.01 -0.75
C PRO A 21 -0.23 -10.33 0.34
N ALA A 22 -1.11 -9.39 0.70
CA ALA A 22 -2.10 -9.53 1.76
C ALA A 22 -3.55 -9.17 1.34
N ASN A 23 -3.81 -9.01 0.04
CA ASN A 23 -5.08 -8.49 -0.50
C ASN A 23 -5.52 -7.19 0.22
N ARG A 24 -4.55 -6.30 0.45
CA ARG A 24 -4.70 -5.03 1.16
C ARG A 24 -5.64 -4.09 0.42
N SER A 25 -5.64 -4.13 -0.91
CA SER A 25 -6.56 -3.37 -1.77
C SER A 25 -8.01 -3.54 -1.35
N SER A 26 -8.45 -4.77 -1.03
CA SER A 26 -9.82 -5.06 -0.56
C SER A 26 -10.18 -4.43 0.80
N LYS A 27 -9.20 -4.01 1.59
CA LYS A 27 -9.37 -3.43 2.94
C LYS A 27 -9.27 -1.91 2.95
N ALA A 28 -8.85 -1.31 1.84
CA ALA A 28 -8.75 0.13 1.71
C ALA A 28 -10.15 0.78 1.68
N LYS A 29 -10.25 1.98 2.23
CA LYS A 29 -11.46 2.81 2.20
C LYS A 29 -11.07 4.25 1.86
N PRO A 30 -12.00 5.10 1.40
CA PRO A 30 -11.72 6.52 1.17
C PRO A 30 -11.08 7.16 2.41
N PHE A 31 -9.95 7.83 2.23
CA PHE A 31 -9.13 8.45 3.29
C PHE A 31 -8.56 7.48 4.35
N ARG A 32 -8.65 6.16 4.11
CA ARG A 32 -8.08 5.11 4.97
C ARG A 32 -7.40 4.06 4.06
N PRO A 33 -6.18 4.33 3.57
CA PRO A 33 -5.46 3.40 2.73
C PRO A 33 -5.05 2.15 3.53
N ALA A 34 -4.92 1.02 2.83
CA ALA A 34 -4.39 -0.19 3.41
C ALA A 34 -2.86 -0.20 3.28
N ILE A 35 -2.17 -0.25 4.43
CA ILE A 35 -0.72 -0.21 4.51
C ILE A 35 -0.22 -1.61 4.85
N TYR A 36 0.89 -2.00 4.22
CA TYR A 36 1.61 -3.24 4.52
C TYR A 36 3.08 -2.89 4.81
N VAL A 37 3.64 -3.48 5.86
CA VAL A 37 5.02 -3.32 6.28
C VAL A 37 5.57 -4.72 6.54
N GLU A 38 6.72 -5.04 5.94
CA GLU A 38 7.49 -6.26 6.15
C GLU A 38 8.80 -5.94 6.89
#